data_AF-A0A2H0UHL2-F1
#
_entry.id   AF-A0A2H0UHL2-F1
#
_cell.length_a   1.000
_cell.length_b   1.000
_cell.length_c   1.000
_cell.angle_alpha   90.00
_cell.angle_beta   90.00
_cell.angle_gamma   90.00
#
_symmetry.space_group_name_H-M   'P 1'
#
loop_
_entity.id
_entity.type
_entity.pdbx_description
1 polymer ?
#
loop_
_entity_poly.entity_id
_entity_poly.type
_entity_poly.pdbx_seq_one_letter_code
_entity_poly.pdbx_strand_id
1 'polypeptide(L)'
;MPKFESFGGNVNKKEKSAEKEVLPADLEPNSGEMSPEAMKDYLFDQYLKQQLVEEFFDNLSEYLDDKEVDEMRAVLSEYDDKDVYATLSLPHELRERKFSEFQKRIEDGTKEAGQLMQDFVQSSTQYGFSIGYHTSPHDIKPSESGQWIIKGYENDHRDNDLSRAYYSTKYRHLFKKKDPKFIYIVRTDPSTHKTDGNWSRAGSLSVVARVPFPDVVNYVENTVQDMEKKKADNT
;
A
#
# COMPACT_ATOMS: atom_id res chain seq x y z
N MET A 1 -3.02 -12.98 55.59
CA MET A 1 -2.63 -13.95 54.56
C MET A 1 -3.69 -15.03 54.48
N PRO A 2 -4.39 -15.15 53.34
CA PRO A 2 -4.39 -16.40 52.61
C PRO A 2 -4.14 -16.22 51.10
N LYS A 3 -3.92 -17.37 50.46
CA LYS A 3 -3.31 -17.65 49.16
C LYS A 3 -4.20 -17.25 47.98
N PHE A 4 -3.59 -16.65 46.95
CA PHE A 4 -4.17 -16.60 45.61
C PHE A 4 -3.69 -17.81 44.82
N GLU A 5 -4.64 -18.59 44.36
CA GLU A 5 -4.44 -19.78 43.52
C GLU A 5 -4.09 -19.37 42.08
N SER A 6 -3.14 -20.10 41.51
CA SER A 6 -2.82 -20.06 40.10
C SER A 6 -3.91 -20.76 39.29
N PHE A 7 -4.48 -20.06 38.32
CA PHE A 7 -5.19 -20.70 37.22
C PHE A 7 -4.41 -20.48 35.93
N GLY A 8 -3.75 -21.56 35.50
CA GLY A 8 -3.28 -21.72 34.13
C GLY A 8 -4.48 -21.76 33.19
N GLY A 9 -4.50 -20.85 32.24
CA GLY A 9 -5.49 -20.78 31.16
C GLY A 9 -4.81 -21.12 29.84
N ASN A 10 -5.24 -22.24 29.29
CA ASN A 10 -4.81 -22.88 28.05
C ASN A 10 -4.86 -21.93 26.84
N VAL A 11 -3.73 -21.67 26.20
CA VAL A 11 -3.67 -20.95 24.90
C VAL A 11 -4.00 -21.96 23.81
N ASN A 12 -5.27 -22.04 23.44
CA ASN A 12 -5.69 -22.74 22.23
C ASN A 12 -5.17 -21.95 21.02
N LYS A 13 -4.09 -22.46 20.41
CA LYS A 13 -3.72 -22.19 19.02
C LYS A 13 -4.92 -22.51 18.13
N LYS A 14 -5.64 -21.48 17.67
CA LYS A 14 -6.49 -21.62 16.49
C LYS A 14 -5.57 -21.65 15.27
N GLU A 15 -5.52 -22.82 14.66
CA GLU A 15 -4.99 -23.07 13.33
C GLU A 15 -5.63 -22.08 12.34
N LYS A 16 -4.80 -21.23 11.72
CA LYS A 16 -5.17 -20.54 10.48
C LYS A 16 -5.25 -21.61 9.40
N SER A 17 -6.45 -22.11 9.14
CA SER A 17 -6.77 -22.82 7.91
C SER A 17 -6.46 -21.91 6.73
N ALA A 18 -5.65 -22.39 5.81
CA ALA A 18 -5.31 -21.73 4.56
C ALA A 18 -6.60 -21.36 3.80
N GLU A 19 -6.96 -20.09 3.84
CA GLU A 19 -7.90 -19.53 2.88
C GLU A 19 -7.24 -19.63 1.51
N LYS A 20 -7.93 -20.30 0.59
CA LYS A 20 -7.63 -20.26 -0.84
C LYS A 20 -7.62 -18.79 -1.25
N GLU A 21 -6.44 -18.29 -1.52
CA GLU A 21 -6.21 -17.06 -2.26
C GLU A 21 -6.99 -17.17 -3.58
N VAL A 22 -8.10 -16.42 -3.67
CA VAL A 22 -8.94 -16.39 -4.86
C VAL A 22 -8.16 -15.61 -5.90
N LEU A 23 -7.52 -16.33 -6.81
CA LEU A 23 -6.93 -15.75 -8.02
C LEU A 23 -8.04 -14.92 -8.72
N PRO A 24 -7.80 -13.64 -9.04
CA PRO A 24 -8.78 -12.83 -9.75
C PRO A 24 -9.12 -13.49 -11.10
N ALA A 25 -10.40 -13.76 -11.30
CA ALA A 25 -10.91 -14.61 -12.39
C ALA A 25 -10.89 -13.94 -13.77
N ASP A 26 -10.50 -12.66 -13.87
CA ASP A 26 -10.66 -11.86 -15.08
C ASP A 26 -9.32 -11.33 -15.66
N LEU A 27 -8.27 -12.14 -15.63
CA LEU A 27 -7.03 -11.86 -16.38
C LEU A 27 -7.15 -12.39 -17.82
N GLU A 28 -8.06 -11.82 -18.62
CA GLU A 28 -7.96 -11.98 -20.07
C GLU A 28 -6.92 -10.98 -20.62
N PRO A 29 -5.77 -11.44 -21.15
CA PRO A 29 -4.76 -10.54 -21.69
C PRO A 29 -5.30 -9.91 -22.98
N ASN A 30 -5.53 -8.60 -22.91
CA ASN A 30 -5.71 -7.77 -24.11
C ASN A 30 -4.52 -8.00 -25.06
N SER A 31 -4.80 -8.07 -26.35
CA SER A 31 -4.05 -8.73 -27.43
C SER A 31 -2.71 -8.08 -27.85
N GLY A 32 -1.79 -7.91 -26.91
CA GLY A 32 -0.37 -7.68 -27.16
C GLY A 32 0.46 -8.47 -26.16
N GLU A 33 1.40 -9.30 -26.63
CA GLU A 33 2.27 -10.06 -25.73
C GLU A 33 3.07 -9.11 -24.82
N MET A 34 2.63 -8.99 -23.57
CA MET A 34 3.34 -8.25 -22.53
C MET A 34 4.68 -8.93 -22.27
N SER A 35 5.77 -8.14 -22.22
CA SER A 35 7.08 -8.69 -21.89
C SER A 35 7.09 -9.29 -20.47
N PRO A 36 7.96 -10.26 -20.16
CA PRO A 36 8.06 -10.83 -18.80
C PRO A 36 8.30 -9.77 -17.72
N GLU A 37 9.07 -8.73 -18.03
CA GLU A 37 9.31 -7.61 -17.11
C GLU A 37 8.06 -6.76 -16.88
N ALA A 38 7.32 -6.44 -17.94
CA ALA A 38 6.07 -5.69 -17.83
C ALA A 38 4.99 -6.49 -17.08
N MET A 39 4.97 -7.82 -17.24
CA MET A 39 4.08 -8.71 -16.49
C MET A 39 4.39 -8.67 -14.99
N LYS A 40 5.68 -8.74 -14.62
CA LYS A 40 6.09 -8.65 -13.21
C LYS A 40 5.76 -7.30 -12.60
N ASP A 41 6.01 -6.21 -13.33
CA ASP A 41 5.62 -4.86 -12.90
C ASP A 41 4.10 -4.75 -12.69
N TYR A 42 3.29 -5.32 -13.59
CA TYR A 42 1.84 -5.33 -13.48
C TYR A 42 1.37 -6.12 -12.25
N LEU A 43 1.82 -7.36 -12.09
CA LEU A 43 1.44 -8.21 -10.94
C LEU A 43 1.86 -7.58 -9.61
N PHE A 44 3.05 -6.99 -9.56
CA PHE A 44 3.54 -6.26 -8.41
C PHE A 44 2.64 -5.08 -8.04
N ASP A 45 2.26 -4.28 -9.02
CA ASP A 45 1.40 -3.10 -8.82
C ASP A 45 0.01 -3.52 -8.35
N GLN A 46 -0.59 -4.55 -8.95
CA GLN A 46 -1.89 -5.08 -8.53
C GLN A 46 -1.87 -5.62 -7.08
N TYR A 47 -0.84 -6.38 -6.72
CA TYR A 47 -0.70 -6.90 -5.37
C TYR A 47 -0.60 -5.76 -4.34
N LEU A 48 0.25 -4.75 -4.60
CA LEU A 48 0.39 -3.63 -3.67
C LEU A 48 -0.86 -2.75 -3.61
N LYS A 49 -1.55 -2.55 -4.74
CA LYS A 49 -2.83 -1.85 -4.76
C LYS A 49 -3.87 -2.55 -3.89
N GLN A 50 -4.00 -3.87 -4.02
CA GLN A 50 -4.92 -4.65 -3.21
C GLN A 50 -4.60 -4.52 -1.73
N GLN A 51 -3.33 -4.68 -1.34
CA GLN A 51 -2.90 -4.51 0.05
C GLN A 51 -3.20 -3.10 0.60
N LEU A 52 -3.05 -2.05 -0.23
CA LEU A 52 -3.41 -0.69 0.17
C LEU A 52 -4.90 -0.48 0.35
N VAL A 53 -5.72 -1.02 -0.57
CA VAL A 53 -7.17 -0.92 -0.49
C VAL A 53 -7.67 -1.63 0.77
N GLU A 54 -7.22 -2.86 1.01
CA GLU A 54 -7.55 -3.63 2.21
C GLU A 54 -7.16 -2.86 3.46
N GLU A 55 -5.89 -2.46 3.60
CA GLU A 55 -5.42 -1.72 4.77
C GLU A 55 -6.19 -0.40 4.97
N PHE A 56 -6.46 0.36 3.90
CA PHE A 56 -7.18 1.62 4.00
C PHE A 56 -8.60 1.44 4.54
N PHE A 57 -9.35 0.49 4.01
CA PHE A 57 -10.73 0.24 4.44
C PHE A 57 -10.82 -0.48 5.77
N ASP A 58 -9.86 -1.34 6.10
CA ASP A 58 -9.76 -1.94 7.44
C ASP A 58 -9.60 -0.84 8.49
N ASN A 59 -8.69 0.11 8.27
CA ASN A 59 -8.53 1.26 9.17
C ASN A 59 -9.79 2.15 9.21
N LEU A 60 -10.51 2.29 8.09
CA LEU A 60 -11.73 3.10 8.02
C LEU A 60 -12.89 2.45 8.81
N SER A 61 -12.97 1.11 8.82
CA SER A 61 -14.00 0.36 9.55
C SER A 61 -13.91 0.50 11.08
N GLU A 62 -12.82 1.04 11.61
CA GLU A 62 -12.74 1.44 13.02
C GLU A 62 -13.61 2.68 13.34
N TYR A 63 -14.04 3.43 12.33
CA TYR A 63 -14.77 4.70 12.46
C TYR A 63 -16.19 4.67 11.90
N LEU A 64 -16.43 3.84 10.90
CA LEU A 64 -17.67 3.76 10.13
C LEU A 64 -18.23 2.34 10.17
N ASP A 65 -19.54 2.21 9.97
CA ASP A 65 -20.15 0.89 9.87
C ASP A 65 -19.89 0.21 8.51
N ASP A 66 -20.16 -1.10 8.43
CA ASP A 66 -19.91 -1.88 7.21
C ASP A 66 -20.65 -1.32 5.98
N LYS A 67 -21.85 -0.77 6.16
CA LYS A 67 -22.65 -0.23 5.06
C LYS A 67 -22.00 1.04 4.50
N GLU A 68 -21.56 1.93 5.39
CA GLU A 68 -20.86 3.15 5.02
C GLU A 68 -19.52 2.86 4.35
N VAL A 69 -18.76 1.90 4.88
CA VAL A 69 -17.49 1.44 4.30
C VAL A 69 -17.70 0.86 2.90
N ASP A 70 -18.72 0.01 2.72
CA ASP A 70 -19.02 -0.59 1.41
C ASP A 70 -19.49 0.45 0.39
N GLU A 71 -20.27 1.45 0.80
CA GLU A 71 -20.64 2.59 -0.05
C GLU A 71 -19.41 3.36 -0.52
N MET A 72 -18.48 3.68 0.39
CA MET A 72 -17.23 4.35 0.03
C MET A 72 -16.34 3.49 -0.87
N ARG A 73 -16.29 2.17 -0.63
CA ARG A 73 -15.54 1.23 -1.45
C ARG A 73 -16.10 1.12 -2.86
N ALA A 74 -17.43 1.08 -3.00
CA ALA A 74 -18.11 1.07 -4.28
C ALA A 74 -17.77 2.33 -5.08
N VAL A 75 -17.84 3.51 -4.45
CA VAL A 75 -17.43 4.77 -5.09
C VAL A 75 -15.99 4.72 -5.57
N LEU A 76 -15.04 4.30 -4.73
CA LEU A 76 -13.62 4.27 -5.11
C LEU A 76 -13.36 3.32 -6.29
N SER A 77 -14.15 2.24 -6.42
CA SER A 77 -14.01 1.26 -7.52
C SER A 77 -14.39 1.80 -8.90
N GLU A 78 -15.11 2.92 -8.96
CA GLU A 78 -15.52 3.57 -10.22
C GLU A 78 -14.41 4.47 -10.81
N TYR A 79 -13.35 4.74 -10.05
CA TYR A 79 -12.24 5.60 -10.47
C TYR A 79 -11.09 4.82 -11.10
N ASP A 80 -10.31 5.51 -11.94
CA ASP A 80 -9.10 4.93 -12.52
C ASP A 80 -7.98 4.76 -11.49
N ASP A 81 -6.97 3.96 -11.83
CA ASP A 81 -5.84 3.66 -10.94
C ASP A 81 -5.11 4.91 -10.45
N LYS A 82 -5.04 5.96 -11.26
CA LYS A 82 -4.33 7.18 -10.90
C LYS A 82 -5.07 7.90 -9.77
N ASP A 83 -6.38 8.02 -9.88
CA ASP A 83 -7.22 8.66 -8.87
C ASP A 83 -7.34 7.82 -7.60
N VAL A 84 -7.39 6.49 -7.75
CA VAL A 84 -7.32 5.54 -6.62
C VAL A 84 -6.00 5.70 -5.89
N TYR A 85 -4.85 5.73 -6.58
CA TYR A 85 -3.55 5.90 -5.92
C TYR A 85 -3.40 7.26 -5.26
N ALA A 86 -3.90 8.33 -5.85
CA ALA A 86 -3.90 9.64 -5.21
C ALA A 86 -4.65 9.59 -3.87
N THR A 87 -5.81 8.94 -3.84
CA THR A 87 -6.66 8.79 -2.66
C THR A 87 -6.01 7.92 -1.57
N LEU A 88 -5.48 6.75 -1.96
CA LEU A 88 -4.84 5.81 -1.05
C LEU A 88 -3.48 6.29 -0.55
N SER A 89 -2.88 7.30 -1.20
CA SER A 89 -1.59 7.88 -0.81
C SER A 89 -1.61 8.72 0.48
N LEU A 90 -2.76 8.83 1.15
CA LEU A 90 -2.87 9.50 2.44
C LEU A 90 -1.90 8.84 3.46
N PRO A 91 -0.89 9.58 3.96
CA PRO A 91 0.06 9.06 4.93
C PRO A 91 -0.62 8.50 6.17
N HIS A 92 -0.03 7.45 6.74
CA HIS A 92 -0.59 6.73 7.88
C HIS A 92 -0.97 7.68 9.03
N GLU A 93 -0.08 8.62 9.37
CA GLU A 93 -0.27 9.58 10.45
C GLU A 93 -1.42 10.59 10.22
N LEU A 94 -1.93 10.70 8.99
CA LEU A 94 -3.03 11.60 8.65
C LEU A 94 -4.39 10.88 8.56
N ARG A 95 -4.38 9.53 8.55
CA ARG A 95 -5.60 8.72 8.38
C ARG A 95 -6.57 8.88 9.54
N GLU A 96 -6.11 8.71 10.79
CA GLU A 96 -6.95 8.84 12.00
C GLU A 96 -7.75 10.16 11.99
N ARG A 97 -7.06 11.29 11.80
CA ARG A 97 -7.70 12.60 11.76
C ARG A 97 -8.71 12.70 10.62
N LYS A 98 -8.39 12.14 9.46
CA LYS A 98 -9.26 12.21 8.28
C LYS A 98 -10.50 11.32 8.43
N PHE A 99 -10.34 10.11 8.98
CA PHE A 99 -11.44 9.17 9.20
C PHE A 99 -12.36 9.63 10.34
N SER A 100 -11.80 10.21 11.40
CA SER A 100 -12.60 10.90 12.43
C SER A 100 -13.42 12.05 11.85
N GLU A 101 -12.86 12.81 10.89
CA GLU A 101 -13.60 13.85 10.17
C GLU A 101 -14.75 13.25 9.34
N PHE A 102 -14.55 12.06 8.75
CA PHE A 102 -15.56 11.38 7.95
C PHE A 102 -16.73 10.94 8.83
N GLN A 103 -16.43 10.22 9.90
CA GLN A 103 -17.40 9.78 10.90
C GLN A 103 -18.26 10.95 11.37
N LYS A 104 -17.63 12.03 11.83
CA LYS A 104 -18.36 13.20 12.33
C LYS A 104 -19.33 13.78 11.29
N ARG A 105 -18.90 13.92 10.03
CA ARG A 105 -19.75 14.49 8.97
C ARG A 105 -20.95 13.61 8.63
N ILE A 106 -20.80 12.30 8.78
CA ILE A 106 -21.86 11.32 8.54
C ILE A 106 -22.83 11.31 9.74
N GLU A 107 -22.32 11.24 10.97
CA GLU A 107 -23.11 11.29 12.20
C GLU A 107 -23.92 12.59 12.32
N ASP A 108 -23.32 13.72 11.94
CA ASP A 108 -23.99 15.04 11.92
C ASP A 108 -24.99 15.18 10.74
N GLY A 109 -25.11 14.16 9.87
CA GLY A 109 -26.00 14.17 8.69
C GLY A 109 -25.63 15.21 7.64
N THR A 110 -24.40 15.72 7.67
CA THR A 110 -23.94 16.77 6.74
C THR A 110 -23.63 16.20 5.36
N LYS A 111 -23.13 14.95 5.30
CA LYS A 111 -22.85 14.23 4.06
C LYS A 111 -23.13 12.74 4.21
N GLU A 112 -23.53 12.11 3.12
CA GLU A 112 -23.57 10.66 2.98
C GLU A 112 -22.17 10.10 2.69
N ALA A 113 -21.92 8.85 3.06
CA ALA A 113 -20.62 8.19 2.95
C ALA A 113 -20.06 8.24 1.52
N GLY A 114 -20.87 7.86 0.52
CA GLY A 114 -20.47 7.90 -0.88
C GLY A 114 -20.06 9.30 -1.37
N GLN A 115 -20.82 10.33 -1.03
CA GLN A 115 -20.50 11.72 -1.40
C GLN A 115 -19.21 12.20 -0.74
N LEU A 116 -18.95 11.74 0.49
CA LEU A 116 -17.74 12.08 1.22
C LEU A 116 -16.51 11.44 0.56
N MET A 117 -16.60 10.19 0.11
CA MET A 117 -15.53 9.56 -0.66
C MET A 117 -15.28 10.28 -1.99
N GLN A 118 -16.34 10.68 -2.73
CA GLN A 118 -16.19 11.45 -3.97
C GLN A 118 -15.43 12.77 -3.75
N ASP A 119 -15.83 13.54 -2.73
CA ASP A 119 -15.11 14.76 -2.32
C ASP A 119 -13.64 14.46 -2.00
N PHE A 120 -13.39 13.37 -1.29
CA PHE A 120 -12.06 13.00 -0.86
C PHE A 120 -11.16 12.64 -2.05
N VAL A 121 -11.67 11.85 -3.01
CA VAL A 121 -10.98 11.55 -4.26
C VAL A 121 -10.64 12.84 -5.01
N GLN A 122 -11.62 13.73 -5.22
CA GLN A 122 -11.41 15.01 -5.89
C GLN A 122 -10.35 15.88 -5.19
N SER A 123 -10.37 15.91 -3.86
CA SER A 123 -9.39 16.67 -3.08
C SER A 123 -7.99 16.04 -3.08
N SER A 124 -7.89 14.73 -3.32
CA SER A 124 -6.62 14.01 -3.33
C SER A 124 -5.92 14.15 -4.68
N THR A 125 -6.68 14.15 -5.78
CA THR A 125 -6.16 14.21 -7.15
C THR A 125 -5.59 15.57 -7.51
N GLN A 126 -6.05 16.66 -6.88
CA GLN A 126 -5.61 18.03 -7.19
C GLN A 126 -4.11 18.27 -7.02
N TYR A 127 -3.45 17.52 -6.14
CA TYR A 127 -2.02 17.70 -5.83
C TYR A 127 -1.10 16.80 -6.67
N GLY A 128 -1.65 15.88 -7.45
CA GLY A 128 -0.87 14.89 -8.19
C GLY A 128 -0.10 13.91 -7.31
N PHE A 129 -0.53 13.73 -6.05
CA PHE A 129 0.03 12.69 -5.20
C PHE A 129 -0.27 11.30 -5.78
N SER A 130 0.60 10.36 -5.47
CA SER A 130 0.48 8.95 -5.84
C SER A 130 1.32 8.11 -4.87
N ILE A 131 1.65 6.88 -5.24
CA ILE A 131 2.45 5.97 -4.42
C ILE A 131 3.78 5.62 -5.10
N GLY A 132 4.75 5.26 -4.26
CA GLY A 132 6.03 4.73 -4.67
C GLY A 132 6.54 3.73 -3.63
N TYR A 133 7.62 3.03 -3.96
CA TYR A 133 8.07 1.88 -3.18
C TYR A 133 9.52 2.05 -2.74
N HIS A 134 9.75 1.95 -1.44
CA HIS A 134 11.06 1.96 -0.80
C HIS A 134 11.32 0.60 -0.15
N THR A 135 12.53 0.05 -0.28
CA THR A 135 12.88 -1.22 0.35
C THR A 135 13.88 -1.02 1.50
N SER A 136 13.70 -1.80 2.57
CA SER A 136 14.58 -1.76 3.72
C SER A 136 14.77 -3.16 4.33
N PRO A 137 16.00 -3.49 4.80
CA PRO A 137 16.25 -4.69 5.61
C PRO A 137 15.76 -4.53 7.05
N HIS A 138 15.45 -3.30 7.48
CA HIS A 138 15.05 -2.97 8.84
C HIS A 138 13.58 -2.57 8.89
N ASP A 139 12.94 -2.94 10.00
CA ASP A 139 11.59 -2.50 10.32
C ASP A 139 11.62 -1.05 10.85
N ILE A 140 11.37 -0.11 9.95
CA ILE A 140 11.13 1.30 10.24
C ILE A 140 9.74 1.42 10.86
N LYS A 141 9.68 1.86 12.11
CA LYS A 141 8.44 2.09 12.88
C LYS A 141 8.02 3.57 12.84
N PRO A 142 6.73 3.87 13.07
CA PRO A 142 6.30 5.22 13.42
C PRO A 142 7.06 5.75 14.63
N SER A 143 7.29 7.06 14.63
CA SER A 143 7.85 7.79 15.78
C SER A 143 6.85 7.87 16.95
N GLU A 144 7.30 8.35 18.10
CA GLU A 144 6.45 8.55 19.28
C GLU A 144 5.28 9.51 19.02
N SER A 145 5.44 10.46 18.09
CA SER A 145 4.38 11.37 17.66
C SER A 145 3.50 10.80 16.53
N GLY A 146 3.56 9.50 16.27
CA GLY A 146 2.79 8.82 15.23
C GLY A 146 3.29 9.02 13.80
N GLN A 147 4.24 9.93 13.55
CA GLN A 147 4.77 10.16 12.20
C GLN A 147 5.54 8.94 11.71
N TRP A 148 5.18 8.40 10.55
CA TRP A 148 5.87 7.28 9.94
C TRP A 148 6.64 7.74 8.72
N ILE A 149 7.94 8.03 8.93
CA ILE A 149 8.79 8.65 7.91
C ILE A 149 10.08 7.86 7.70
N ILE A 150 10.55 7.85 6.45
CA ILE A 150 11.84 7.31 6.06
C ILE A 150 12.76 8.49 5.77
N LYS A 151 13.75 8.70 6.63
CA LYS A 151 14.75 9.76 6.46
C LYS A 151 15.80 9.36 5.44
N GLY A 152 16.32 10.35 4.71
CA GLY A 152 17.46 10.16 3.83
C GLY A 152 18.74 9.89 4.61
N TYR A 153 19.50 8.89 4.19
CA TYR A 153 20.80 8.54 4.76
C TYR A 153 21.91 8.44 3.70
N GLU A 154 21.56 8.50 2.42
CA GLU A 154 22.50 8.38 1.30
C GLU A 154 22.80 9.77 0.76
N ASN A 155 24.05 10.21 0.82
CA ASN A 155 24.46 11.50 0.27
C ASN A 155 24.37 11.46 -1.25
N ASP A 156 23.66 12.44 -1.84
CA ASP A 156 23.49 12.54 -3.29
C ASP A 156 24.24 13.75 -3.84
N HIS A 157 25.29 13.51 -4.63
CA HIS A 157 26.07 14.57 -5.27
C HIS A 157 25.23 15.49 -6.16
N ARG A 158 24.10 15.01 -6.71
CA ARG A 158 23.16 15.84 -7.50
C ARG A 158 22.38 16.83 -6.64
N ASP A 159 22.48 16.70 -5.32
CA ASP A 159 21.75 17.46 -4.31
C ASP A 159 22.70 18.08 -3.27
N ASN A 160 23.91 18.47 -3.70
CA ASN A 160 24.94 19.09 -2.83
C ASN A 160 25.32 18.21 -1.64
N ASP A 161 25.41 16.90 -1.86
CA ASP A 161 25.74 15.90 -0.83
C ASP A 161 24.74 15.83 0.33
N LEU A 162 23.55 16.40 0.16
CA LEU A 162 22.47 16.25 1.12
C LEU A 162 21.97 14.80 1.12
N SER A 163 21.67 14.29 2.31
CA SER A 163 21.16 12.92 2.46
C SER A 163 19.75 12.81 1.89
N ARG A 164 19.53 11.78 1.07
CA ARG A 164 18.27 11.49 0.37
C ARG A 164 17.76 10.09 0.71
N ALA A 165 16.44 9.97 0.66
CA ALA A 165 15.73 8.70 0.64
C ALA A 165 15.17 8.50 -0.78
N TYR A 166 15.26 7.27 -1.28
CA TYR A 166 14.89 6.92 -2.64
C TYR A 166 13.68 5.99 -2.67
N TYR A 167 12.87 6.11 -3.71
CA TYR A 167 11.82 5.16 -4.03
C TYR A 167 11.72 4.97 -5.54
N SER A 168 11.06 3.90 -5.95
CA SER A 168 10.72 3.65 -7.35
C SER A 168 9.30 3.08 -7.46
N THR A 169 8.75 3.08 -8.66
CA THR A 169 7.44 2.49 -8.97
C THR A 169 7.56 1.12 -9.64
N LYS A 170 8.78 0.58 -9.79
CA LYS A 170 9.07 -0.62 -10.59
C LYS A 170 9.51 -1.81 -9.75
N TYR A 171 9.02 -3.00 -10.10
CA TYR A 171 9.33 -4.24 -9.38
C TYR A 171 10.82 -4.58 -9.43
N ARG A 172 11.44 -4.45 -10.61
CA ARG A 172 12.89 -4.74 -10.77
C ARG A 172 13.80 -3.91 -9.85
N HIS A 173 13.33 -2.76 -9.39
CA HIS A 173 14.11 -1.84 -8.56
C HIS A 173 14.08 -2.22 -7.07
N LEU A 174 13.21 -3.14 -6.65
CA LEU A 174 13.13 -3.60 -5.27
C LEU A 174 14.43 -4.25 -4.77
N PHE A 175 15.18 -4.88 -5.69
CA PHE A 175 16.37 -5.69 -5.40
C PHE A 175 17.68 -4.89 -5.29
N LYS A 176 17.63 -3.55 -5.33
CA LYS A 176 18.83 -2.71 -5.24
C LYS A 176 19.51 -2.79 -3.87
N LYS A 177 18.72 -2.92 -2.80
CA LYS A 177 19.26 -3.12 -1.43
C LYS A 177 19.61 -4.59 -1.23
N LYS A 178 20.66 -4.83 -0.44
CA LYS A 178 21.02 -6.17 0.01
C LYS A 178 20.01 -6.63 1.06
N ASP A 179 19.45 -7.83 0.87
CA ASP A 179 18.54 -8.50 1.82
C ASP A 179 17.34 -7.64 2.29
N PRO A 180 16.52 -7.10 1.37
CA PRO A 180 15.34 -6.34 1.76
C PRO A 180 14.31 -7.25 2.44
N LYS A 181 13.78 -6.80 3.57
CA LYS A 181 12.77 -7.55 4.35
C LYS A 181 11.39 -6.92 4.26
N PHE A 182 11.34 -5.62 3.98
CA PHE A 182 10.11 -4.84 3.93
C PHE A 182 10.08 -3.98 2.68
N ILE A 183 8.88 -3.84 2.12
CA ILE A 183 8.53 -2.85 1.11
C ILE A 183 7.64 -1.82 1.81
N TYR A 184 8.09 -0.58 1.80
CA TYR A 184 7.36 0.57 2.29
C TYR A 184 6.70 1.25 1.10
N ILE A 185 5.39 1.38 1.17
CA ILE A 185 4.63 2.19 0.24
C ILE A 185 4.68 3.60 0.78
N VAL A 186 5.17 4.53 -0.03
CA VAL A 186 5.38 5.92 0.34
C VAL A 186 4.55 6.84 -0.55
N ARG A 187 4.11 7.97 0.01
CA ARG A 187 3.44 9.01 -0.78
C ARG A 187 4.46 9.66 -1.71
N THR A 188 4.10 9.84 -2.98
CA THR A 188 4.85 10.68 -3.91
C THR A 188 4.37 12.11 -3.84
N ASP A 189 5.29 13.06 -3.99
CA ASP A 189 4.97 14.48 -3.95
C ASP A 189 5.69 15.20 -5.09
N PRO A 190 5.00 15.48 -6.21
CA PRO A 190 5.62 16.12 -7.37
C PRO A 190 6.18 17.51 -7.08
N SER A 191 5.72 18.17 -6.02
CA SER A 191 6.16 19.54 -5.67
C SER A 191 7.51 19.57 -4.96
N THR A 192 7.88 18.47 -4.29
CA THR A 192 9.10 18.42 -3.45
C THR A 192 10.05 17.28 -3.82
N HIS A 193 9.56 16.22 -4.46
CA HIS A 193 10.37 15.06 -4.84
C HIS A 193 11.04 15.30 -6.19
N LYS A 194 12.33 14.93 -6.28
CA LYS A 194 13.09 14.97 -7.54
C LYS A 194 13.09 13.59 -8.18
N THR A 195 12.99 13.52 -9.50
CA THR A 195 13.03 12.26 -10.26
C THR A 195 14.12 12.27 -11.33
N ASP A 196 14.68 11.10 -11.63
CA ASP A 196 15.53 10.86 -12.81
C ASP A 196 14.88 9.91 -13.83
N GLY A 197 13.57 9.68 -13.69
CA GLY A 197 12.76 8.81 -14.54
C GLY A 197 12.64 7.38 -14.01
N ASN A 198 13.68 6.83 -13.39
CA ASN A 198 13.65 5.49 -12.80
C ASN A 198 13.50 5.54 -11.27
N TRP A 199 14.13 6.54 -10.66
CA TRP A 199 14.18 6.74 -9.22
C TRP A 199 13.71 8.14 -8.89
N SER A 200 12.98 8.21 -7.78
CA SER A 200 12.56 9.46 -7.17
C SER A 200 13.15 9.57 -5.78
N ARG A 201 13.38 10.80 -5.33
CA ARG A 201 14.11 11.07 -4.09
C ARG A 201 13.66 12.34 -3.39
N ALA A 202 13.77 12.32 -2.07
CA ALA A 202 13.45 13.43 -1.19
C ALA A 202 14.32 13.40 0.08
N GLY A 203 14.28 14.44 0.91
CA GLY A 203 14.96 14.41 2.22
C GLY A 203 14.31 13.45 3.21
N SER A 204 12.99 13.24 3.06
CA SER A 204 12.20 12.26 3.81
C SER A 204 11.04 11.77 2.95
N LEU A 205 10.57 10.55 3.20
CA LEU A 205 9.41 9.96 2.55
C LEU A 205 8.36 9.63 3.60
N SER A 206 7.11 10.08 3.41
CA SER A 206 5.99 9.69 4.27
C SER A 206 5.50 8.30 3.91
N VAL A 207 5.39 7.43 4.90
CA VAL A 207 4.92 6.05 4.75
C VAL A 207 3.39 6.03 4.76
N VAL A 208 2.85 5.30 3.81
CA VAL A 208 1.42 5.03 3.66
C VAL A 208 1.10 3.66 4.26
N ALA A 209 1.89 2.66 3.91
CA ALA A 209 1.72 1.26 4.30
C ALA A 209 3.05 0.50 4.23
N ARG A 210 3.08 -0.72 4.77
CA ARG A 210 4.26 -1.59 4.71
C ARG A 210 3.86 -3.04 4.56
N VAL A 211 4.44 -3.71 3.57
CA VAL A 211 4.27 -5.15 3.33
C VAL A 211 5.58 -5.91 3.50
N PRO A 212 5.54 -7.20 3.89
CA PRO A 212 6.72 -8.06 3.88
C PRO A 212 7.23 -8.26 2.46
N PHE A 213 8.54 -8.09 2.27
CA PHE A 213 9.18 -8.28 0.96
C PHE A 213 9.00 -9.70 0.40
N PRO A 214 9.15 -10.79 1.20
CA PRO A 214 9.00 -12.15 0.68
C PRO A 214 7.61 -12.41 0.11
N ASP A 215 6.55 -11.86 0.71
CA ASP A 215 5.17 -12.10 0.30
C ASP A 215 4.94 -11.58 -1.13
N VAL A 216 5.42 -10.36 -1.40
CA VAL A 216 5.37 -9.74 -2.74
C VAL A 216 6.15 -10.56 -3.77
N VAL A 217 7.39 -10.95 -3.45
CA VAL A 217 8.22 -11.70 -4.40
C VAL A 217 7.63 -13.07 -4.69
N ASN A 218 7.17 -13.77 -3.65
CA ASN A 218 6.54 -15.08 -3.81
C ASN A 218 5.28 -14.96 -4.68
N TYR A 219 4.42 -13.97 -4.43
CA TYR A 219 3.24 -13.73 -5.26
C TYR A 219 3.61 -13.51 -6.73
N VAL A 220 4.52 -12.57 -7.01
CA VAL A 220 4.90 -12.20 -8.39
C VAL A 220 5.57 -13.37 -9.11
N GLU A 221 6.58 -14.00 -8.50
CA GLU A 221 7.34 -15.07 -9.15
C GLU A 221 6.50 -16.34 -9.35
N ASN A 222 5.69 -16.73 -8.38
CA ASN A 222 4.82 -17.91 -8.51
C ASN A 222 3.74 -17.68 -9.59
N THR A 223 3.13 -16.50 -9.61
CA THR A 223 2.09 -16.18 -10.61
C THR A 223 2.67 -16.18 -12.02
N VAL A 224 3.86 -15.60 -12.23
CA VAL A 224 4.54 -15.66 -13.54
C VAL A 224 4.83 -17.09 -13.96
N GLN A 225 5.40 -17.92 -13.07
CA GLN A 225 5.69 -19.31 -13.38
C GLN A 225 4.44 -20.10 -13.76
N ASP A 226 3.32 -19.87 -13.07
CA ASP A 226 2.06 -20.56 -13.35
C ASP A 226 1.43 -20.10 -14.67
N MET A 227 1.56 -18.82 -15.03
CA MET A 227 1.16 -18.32 -16.35
C MET A 227 2.00 -18.92 -17.47
N GLU A 228 3.31 -19.07 -17.28
CA GLU A 228 4.22 -19.69 -18.25
C GLU A 228 3.90 -21.18 -18.46
N LYS A 229 3.66 -21.95 -17.40
CA LYS A 229 3.23 -23.36 -17.49
C LYS A 229 1.93 -23.49 -18.28
N LYS A 230 0.91 -22.68 -17.96
CA LYS A 230 -0.38 -22.70 -18.68
C LYS A 230 -0.25 -22.38 -20.16
N LYS A 231 0.70 -21.52 -20.56
CA LYS A 231 0.97 -21.25 -21.98
C LYS A 231 1.63 -22.46 -22.66
N ALA A 232 2.57 -23.11 -21.99
CA ALA A 232 3.24 -24.30 -22.50
C ALA A 232 2.27 -25.48 -22.67
N ASP A 233 1.30 -25.65 -21.76
CA ASP A 233 0.30 -26.73 -21.83
C ASP A 233 -0.77 -26.53 -22.92
N ASN A 234 -0.93 -25.30 -23.42
CA ASN A 234 -1.90 -24.92 -24.46
C ASN A 234 -1.29 -24.80 -25.87
N THR A 235 0.01 -25.12 -26.03
CA THR A 235 0.76 -25.08 -27.31
C THR A 235 1.10 -26.48 -27.76
#